data_AF-A0A7G2JX02-F1
#
_entry.id   AF-A0A7G2JX02-F1
#
_cell.length_a   1.000
_cell.length_b   1.000
_cell.length_c   1.000
_cell.angle_alpha   90.00
_cell.angle_beta   90.00
_cell.angle_gamma   90.00
#
_symmetry.space_group_name_H-M   'P 1'
#
loop_
_entity.id
_entity.type
_entity.pdbx_description
1 polymer ?
#
loop_
_entity_poly.entity_id
_entity_poly.type
_entity_poly.pdbx_seq_one_letter_code
_entity_poly.pdbx_strand_id
1 'polypeptide(L)'
;MANYSPQYGNGGFAGTVKFETKDARDFLQENQKIGGFLKYGNNSNNNQKTYSTALVLQNEQKNIDLLLFGSVRNAGDYKRPDNSKILFSKNNQKTGLIKLNWQISPEHLLTLSSVYGIHKGWEPFAA
;
A
#
# COMPACT_ATOMS: atom_id res chain seq x y z
N MET A 1 14.08 -19.90 19.17
CA MET A 1 15.38 -19.22 19.01
C MET A 1 15.20 -18.22 17.87
N ALA A 2 15.39 -16.92 18.14
CA ALA A 2 15.12 -15.86 17.17
C ALA A 2 16.20 -15.89 16.07
N ASN A 3 15.81 -16.22 14.84
CA ASN A 3 16.70 -16.27 13.70
C ASN A 3 17.06 -14.84 13.26
N TYR A 4 18.26 -14.40 13.61
CA TYR A 4 18.94 -13.28 12.97
C TYR A 4 19.16 -13.64 11.50
N SER A 5 18.56 -12.90 10.56
CA SER A 5 18.88 -12.99 9.14
C SER A 5 19.69 -11.75 8.74
N PRO A 6 20.95 -11.89 8.27
CA PRO A 6 21.78 -10.77 7.83
C PRO A 6 21.20 -10.00 6.63
N GLN A 7 20.15 -10.52 5.98
CA GLN A 7 19.44 -9.81 4.91
C GLN A 7 18.62 -8.61 5.39
N TYR A 8 18.25 -8.53 6.69
CA TYR A 8 17.30 -7.53 7.20
C TYR A 8 17.91 -6.47 8.13
N GLY A 9 19.24 -6.45 8.26
CA GLY A 9 19.98 -5.39 8.94
C GLY A 9 19.93 -5.41 10.48
N ASN A 10 20.63 -4.45 11.08
CA ASN A 10 20.95 -4.40 12.52
C ASN A 10 19.81 -3.84 13.41
N GLY A 11 18.55 -4.13 13.07
CA GLY A 11 17.36 -3.68 13.82
C GLY A 11 16.41 -4.80 14.24
N GLY A 12 16.66 -6.04 13.80
CA GLY A 12 15.76 -7.19 13.98
C GLY A 12 15.89 -7.94 15.31
N PHE A 13 16.37 -7.31 16.39
CA PHE A 13 16.59 -7.99 17.68
C PHE A 13 15.31 -8.64 18.25
N ALA A 14 14.15 -8.04 17.99
CA ALA A 14 12.84 -8.56 18.36
C ALA A 14 12.08 -9.24 17.19
N GLY A 15 12.72 -9.40 16.02
CA GLY A 15 12.13 -9.92 14.79
C GLY A 15 12.04 -8.91 13.64
N THR A 16 11.63 -9.37 12.45
CA THR A 16 11.50 -8.54 11.24
C THR A 16 10.11 -8.70 10.63
N VAL A 17 9.51 -7.59 10.20
CA VAL A 17 8.27 -7.58 9.39
C VAL A 17 8.61 -7.08 7.99
N LYS A 18 8.21 -7.83 6.96
CA LYS A 18 8.39 -7.45 5.55
C LYS A 18 7.05 -7.07 4.95
N PHE A 19 6.99 -5.88 4.37
CA PHE A 19 5.85 -5.44 3.57
C PHE A 19 6.21 -5.54 2.09
N GLU A 20 5.31 -6.13 1.30
CA GLU A 20 5.46 -6.28 -0.15
C GLU A 20 4.33 -5.56 -0.86
N THR A 21 4.69 -4.79 -1.88
CA THR A 21 3.70 -4.14 -2.74
C THR A 21 3.17 -5.12 -3.76
N LYS A 22 1.89 -4.99 -4.11
CA LYS A 22 1.25 -5.83 -5.14
C LYS A 22 1.92 -5.70 -6.50
N ASP A 23 1.78 -6.73 -7.31
CA ASP A 23 2.19 -6.75 -8.71
C ASP A 23 0.97 -6.77 -9.64
N ALA A 24 1.15 -6.36 -10.89
CA ALA A 24 0.08 -6.35 -11.89
C ALA A 24 -0.62 -7.72 -12.02
N ARG A 25 0.17 -8.79 -12.02
CA ARG A 25 -0.30 -10.18 -12.16
C ARG A 25 -1.25 -10.61 -11.05
N ASP A 26 -1.20 -9.97 -9.88
CA ASP A 26 -2.13 -10.24 -8.77
C ASP A 26 -3.59 -9.85 -9.09
N PHE A 27 -3.79 -9.04 -10.14
CA PHE A 27 -5.10 -8.50 -10.53
C PHE A 27 -5.62 -9.03 -11.87
N LEU A 28 -4.86 -9.89 -12.55
CA LEU A 28 -5.20 -10.40 -13.88
C LEU A 28 -5.44 -11.90 -13.83
N GLN A 29 -6.53 -12.34 -14.45
CA GLN A 29 -6.70 -13.75 -14.83
C GLN A 29 -5.83 -14.10 -16.05
N GLU A 30 -5.65 -15.39 -16.34
CA GLU A 30 -4.67 -15.88 -17.33
C GLU A 30 -4.81 -15.26 -18.74
N ASN A 31 -6.02 -14.89 -19.15
CA ASN A 31 -6.31 -14.26 -20.45
C ASN A 31 -6.80 -12.80 -20.33
N GLN A 32 -6.61 -12.18 -19.17
CA GLN A 32 -7.02 -10.81 -18.89
C GLN A 32 -5.84 -9.85 -19.05
N LYS A 33 -6.01 -8.81 -19.85
CA LYS A 33 -4.97 -7.80 -20.12
C LYS A 33 -5.15 -6.51 -19.34
N ILE A 34 -6.36 -6.27 -18.85
CA ILE A 34 -6.72 -5.07 -18.09
C ILE A 34 -7.45 -5.53 -16.85
N GLY A 35 -6.98 -5.07 -15.69
CA GLY A 35 -7.54 -5.42 -14.39
C GLY A 35 -7.53 -4.23 -13.46
N GLY A 36 -8.11 -4.40 -12.29
CA GLY A 36 -8.17 -3.32 -11.32
C GLY A 36 -9.27 -3.54 -10.29
N PHE A 37 -9.37 -2.60 -9.36
CA PHE A 37 -10.44 -2.60 -8.38
C PHE A 37 -10.75 -1.18 -7.93
N LEU A 38 -11.95 -1.01 -7.37
CA LEU A 38 -12.32 0.14 -6.56
C LEU A 38 -12.76 -0.38 -5.18
N LYS A 39 -12.25 0.23 -4.11
CA LYS A 39 -12.58 -0.13 -2.73
C LYS A 39 -12.99 1.13 -1.97
N TYR A 40 -14.13 1.04 -1.29
CA TYR A 40 -14.59 2.03 -0.33
C TYR A 40 -14.69 1.42 1.06
N GLY A 41 -14.31 2.17 2.09
CA GLY A 41 -14.41 1.76 3.49
C GLY A 41 -14.82 2.91 4.38
N ASN A 42 -15.70 2.63 5.35
CA ASN A 42 -16.18 3.59 6.34
C ASN A 42 -15.95 3.07 7.76
N ASN A 43 -15.46 3.92 8.67
CA ASN A 43 -15.37 3.61 10.09
C ASN A 43 -16.12 4.70 10.88
N SER A 44 -17.18 4.30 11.59
CA SER A 44 -18.06 5.21 12.31
C SER A 44 -17.40 5.87 13.52
N ASN A 45 -16.41 5.21 14.14
CA ASN A 45 -15.81 5.67 15.40
C ASN A 45 -15.05 7.01 15.25
N ASN A 46 -14.54 7.28 14.04
CA ASN A 46 -13.83 8.51 13.69
C ASN A 46 -14.35 9.12 12.37
N ASN A 47 -15.54 8.69 11.92
CA ASN A 47 -16.12 9.06 10.63
C ASN A 47 -15.13 8.95 9.45
N GLN A 48 -14.25 7.95 9.51
CA GLN A 48 -13.19 7.78 8.53
C GLN A 48 -13.74 7.21 7.25
N LYS A 49 -13.34 7.82 6.13
CA LYS A 49 -13.63 7.35 4.78
C LYS A 49 -12.33 7.02 4.08
N THR A 50 -12.28 5.83 3.49
CA THR A 50 -11.14 5.36 2.70
C THR A 50 -11.61 5.02 1.30
N TYR A 51 -10.89 5.52 0.31
CA TYR A 51 -11.08 5.21 -1.09
C TYR A 51 -9.76 4.70 -1.63
N SER A 52 -9.77 3.52 -2.24
CA SER A 52 -8.58 2.93 -2.86
C SER A 52 -8.95 2.40 -4.23
N THR A 53 -8.06 2.59 -5.20
CA THR A 53 -8.26 2.11 -6.56
C THR A 53 -6.95 1.61 -7.13
N ALA A 54 -7.03 0.62 -8.01
CA ALA A 54 -5.91 0.16 -8.81
C ALA A 54 -6.35 -0.03 -10.26
N LEU A 55 -5.43 0.27 -11.17
CA LEU A 55 -5.52 -0.07 -12.58
C LEU A 55 -4.29 -0.86 -12.97
N VAL A 56 -4.51 -1.95 -13.68
CA VAL A 56 -3.47 -2.81 -14.21
C VAL A 56 -3.64 -2.93 -15.71
N LEU A 57 -2.54 -2.81 -16.43
CA LEU A 57 -2.43 -3.01 -17.87
C LEU A 57 -1.32 -4.02 -18.16
N GLN A 58 -1.56 -4.94 -19.07
CA GLN A 58 -0.59 -5.88 -19.60
C GLN A 58 -0.66 -5.87 -21.12
N ASN A 59 0.50 -5.91 -21.78
CA ASN A 59 0.56 -5.95 -23.23
C ASN A 59 0.20 -7.33 -23.82
N GLU A 60 0.00 -7.37 -25.13
CA GLU A 60 -0.37 -8.58 -25.88
C GLU A 60 0.62 -9.74 -25.68
N GLN A 61 1.91 -9.43 -25.66
CA GLN A 61 3.00 -10.39 -25.50
C GLN A 61 3.19 -10.86 -24.05
N LYS A 62 2.41 -10.33 -23.09
CA LYS A 62 2.48 -10.61 -21.65
C LYS A 62 3.86 -10.42 -21.02
N ASN A 63 4.72 -9.63 -21.66
CA ASN A 63 6.08 -9.37 -21.21
C ASN A 63 6.27 -7.97 -20.64
N ILE A 64 5.27 -7.08 -20.73
CA ILE A 64 5.27 -5.77 -20.09
C ILE A 64 3.95 -5.59 -19.36
N ASP A 65 4.03 -5.18 -18.09
CA ASP A 65 2.86 -4.83 -17.28
C ASP A 65 3.08 -3.57 -16.45
N LEU A 66 1.98 -2.85 -16.21
CA LEU A 66 1.93 -1.59 -15.47
C LEU A 66 0.83 -1.69 -14.40
N LEU A 67 1.19 -1.37 -13.16
CA LEU A 67 0.28 -1.17 -12.04
C LEU A 67 0.30 0.30 -11.61
N LEU A 68 -0.89 0.90 -11.59
CA LEU A 68 -1.16 2.20 -11.00
C LEU A 68 -2.09 2.01 -9.80
N PHE A 69 -1.71 2.53 -8.65
CA PHE A 69 -2.53 2.45 -7.43
C PHE A 69 -2.60 3.80 -6.74
N GLY A 70 -3.78 4.11 -6.20
CA GLY A 70 -4.03 5.31 -5.40
C GLY A 70 -4.94 5.02 -4.23
N SER A 71 -4.64 5.61 -3.08
CA SER A 71 -5.49 5.51 -1.89
C SER A 71 -5.53 6.83 -1.12
N VAL A 72 -6.73 7.22 -0.70
CA VAL A 72 -6.98 8.37 0.16
C VAL A 72 -7.78 7.92 1.36
N ARG A 73 -7.29 8.25 2.55
CA ARG A 73 -7.97 8.03 3.83
C ARG A 73 -8.10 9.35 4.55
N ASN A 74 -9.33 9.73 4.87
CA ASN A 74 -9.60 10.88 5.73
C ASN A 74 -10.28 10.38 6.99
N ALA A 75 -9.69 10.64 8.15
CA ALA A 75 -10.24 10.26 9.46
C ALA A 75 -10.36 11.50 10.35
N GLY A 76 -11.48 11.60 11.07
CA GLY A 76 -11.65 12.56 12.17
C GLY A 76 -10.99 12.06 13.46
N ASP A 77 -11.29 12.75 14.56
CA ASP A 77 -10.89 12.28 15.89
C ASP A 77 -11.70 11.05 16.30
N TYR A 78 -11.05 10.11 17.00
CA TYR A 78 -11.73 8.97 17.61
C TYR A 78 -12.66 9.39 18.74
N LYS A 79 -13.78 8.68 18.86
CA LYS A 79 -14.68 8.78 20.00
C LYS A 79 -14.37 7.72 21.05
N ARG A 80 -14.48 8.10 22.32
CA ARG A 80 -14.45 7.21 23.47
C ARG A 80 -15.86 6.63 23.74
N PRO A 81 -15.98 5.58 24.58
CA PRO A 81 -17.28 5.03 24.95
C PRO A 81 -18.24 6.05 25.59
N ASP A 82 -17.70 7.08 26.26
CA ASP A 82 -18.45 8.19 26.86
C ASP A 82 -18.82 9.31 25.87
N ASN A 83 -18.62 9.08 24.56
CA ASN A 83 -18.77 10.04 23.46
C ASN A 83 -17.80 11.24 23.45
N SER A 84 -16.85 11.32 24.39
CA SER A 84 -15.79 12.33 24.33
C SER A 84 -14.80 12.02 23.18
N LYS A 85 -14.14 13.06 22.66
CA LYS A 85 -13.14 12.91 21.58
C LYS A 85 -11.74 12.73 22.15
N ILE A 86 -10.94 11.85 21.52
CA ILE A 86 -9.49 11.86 21.69
C ILE A 86 -8.96 13.03 20.87
N LEU A 87 -8.61 14.13 21.53
CA LEU A 87 -8.15 15.35 20.86
C LEU A 87 -6.89 15.06 20.04
N PHE A 88 -6.80 15.71 18.88
CA PHE A 88 -5.67 15.61 17.95
C PHE A 88 -5.42 14.20 17.38
N SER A 89 -6.43 13.31 17.40
CA SER A 89 -6.30 11.96 16.84
C SER A 89 -6.70 11.86 15.36
N LYS A 90 -7.15 12.97 14.77
CA LYS A 90 -7.38 13.14 13.34
C LYS A 90 -6.16 12.70 12.51
N ASN A 91 -6.38 11.86 11.50
CA ASN A 91 -5.32 11.40 10.60
C ASN A 91 -5.80 11.32 9.14
N ASN A 92 -5.10 12.01 8.26
CA ASN A 92 -5.32 11.95 6.83
C ASN A 92 -4.11 11.33 6.14
N GLN A 93 -4.36 10.42 5.20
CA GLN A 93 -3.30 9.78 4.44
C GLN A 93 -3.63 9.76 2.95
N LYS A 94 -2.59 9.92 2.14
CA LYS A 94 -2.63 9.74 0.70
C LYS A 94 -1.45 8.88 0.29
N THR A 95 -1.70 7.89 -0.54
CA THR A 95 -0.67 6.99 -1.05
C THR A 95 -0.85 6.78 -2.54
N GLY A 96 0.25 6.76 -3.27
CA GLY A 96 0.32 6.39 -4.67
C GLY A 96 1.42 5.35 -4.88
N LEU A 97 1.19 4.44 -5.82
CA LEU A 97 2.19 3.48 -6.29
C LEU A 97 2.11 3.42 -7.81
N ILE A 98 3.27 3.43 -8.44
CA ILE A 98 3.46 3.10 -9.85
C ILE A 98 4.49 1.97 -9.89
N LYS A 99 4.18 0.89 -10.60
CA LYS A 99 5.11 -0.22 -10.82
C LYS A 99 5.02 -0.67 -12.29
N LEU A 100 6.16 -0.68 -12.96
CA LEU A 100 6.33 -1.17 -14.33
C LEU A 100 7.26 -2.39 -14.29
N ASN A 101 6.83 -3.47 -14.93
CA ASN A 101 7.62 -4.68 -15.10
C ASN A 101 7.87 -4.94 -16.58
N TRP A 102 9.09 -5.35 -16.91
CA TRP A 102 9.49 -5.78 -18.26
C TRP A 102 10.25 -7.10 -18.18
N GLN A 103 9.64 -8.16 -18.68
CA GLN A 103 10.24 -9.46 -18.90
C GLN A 103 11.02 -9.42 -20.22
N ILE A 104 12.35 -9.38 -20.12
CA ILE A 104 13.25 -9.28 -21.28
C ILE A 104 13.50 -10.67 -21.89
N SER A 105 13.73 -11.66 -21.04
CA SER A 105 13.79 -13.10 -21.35
C SER A 105 13.07 -13.88 -20.24
N PRO A 106 12.81 -15.19 -20.39
CA PRO A 106 12.19 -15.98 -19.31
C PRO A 106 12.93 -15.89 -17.96
N GLU A 107 14.24 -15.62 -17.97
CA GLU A 107 15.12 -15.55 -16.80
C GLU A 107 15.36 -14.11 -16.30
N HIS A 108 15.02 -13.09 -17.10
CA HIS A 108 15.33 -11.70 -16.82
C HIS A 108 14.08 -10.82 -16.70
N LEU A 109 13.84 -10.33 -15.48
CA LEU A 109 12.78 -9.37 -15.16
C LEU A 109 13.40 -8.06 -14.69
N LEU A 110 13.03 -6.96 -15.36
CA LEU A 110 13.33 -5.60 -14.92
C LEU A 110 12.08 -4.98 -14.30
N THR A 111 12.18 -4.52 -13.05
CA THR A 111 11.09 -3.84 -12.35
C THR A 111 11.50 -2.42 -11.99
N LEU A 112 10.67 -1.46 -12.35
CA LEU A 112 10.76 -0.07 -11.90
C LEU A 112 9.54 0.24 -11.03
N SER A 113 9.76 0.68 -9.80
CA SER A 113 8.67 1.02 -8.88
C SER A 113 8.93 2.33 -8.14
N SER A 114 7.87 3.11 -7.93
CA SER A 114 7.89 4.29 -7.07
C SER A 114 6.65 4.28 -6.18
N VAL A 115 6.87 4.49 -4.88
CA VAL A 115 5.82 4.63 -3.88
C VAL A 115 5.93 5.99 -3.25
N TYR A 116 4.82 6.69 -3.18
CA TYR A 116 4.74 7.99 -2.52
C TYR A 116 3.61 7.98 -1.49
N GLY A 117 3.88 8.49 -0.30
CA GLY A 117 2.93 8.55 0.80
C GLY A 117 3.06 9.85 1.57
N ILE A 118 1.93 10.53 1.80
CA ILE A 118 1.85 11.65 2.74
C ILE A 118 0.88 11.24 3.84
N HIS A 119 1.30 11.41 5.09
CA HIS A 119 0.42 11.36 6.24
C HIS A 119 0.36 12.76 6.88
N LYS A 120 -0.81 13.11 7.42
CA LYS A 120 -1.06 14.33 8.18
C LYS A 120 -1.88 13.96 9.41
N GLY A 121 -1.20 13.88 10.53
CA GLY A 121 -1.77 13.67 11.85
C GLY A 121 -0.88 14.33 12.89
N TRP A 122 -1.39 14.49 14.11
CA TRP A 122 -0.53 14.82 15.24
C TRP A 122 0.10 13.53 15.74
N GLU A 123 1.43 13.46 15.65
CA GLU A 123 2.22 12.32 16.07
C GLU A 123 3.22 12.82 17.13
N PRO A 124 3.47 12.05 18.21
CA PRO A 124 4.51 12.41 19.15
C PRO A 124 5.85 12.50 18.41
N PHE A 125 6.65 13.52 18.70
CA PHE A 125 8.01 13.57 18.20
C PHE A 125 8.77 12.36 18.75
N ALA A 126 9.52 11.67 17.91
CA ALA A 126 10.48 10.69 18.40
C ALA A 126 11.57 11.46 19.16
N ALA A 127 11.71 11.20 20.45
CA ALA A 127 12.87 11.59 21.25
C ALA A 127 13.99 10.55 21.05
#